data_AF-A0A0H3NX52-F1
#
_entry.id   AF-A0A0H3NX52-F1
#
_cell.length_a   1.000
_cell.length_b   1.000
_cell.length_c   1.000
_cell.angle_alpha   90.00
_cell.angle_beta   90.00
_cell.angle_gamma   90.00
#
_symmetry.space_group_name_H-M   'P 1'
#
loop_
_entity.id
_entity.type
_entity.pdbx_description
1 polymer ?
#
loop_
_entity_poly.entity_id
_entity_poly.type
_entity_poly.pdbx_seq_one_letter_code
_entity_poly.pdbx_strand_id
1 'polypeptide(L)' 'MPLIKQLTKVTLTAELDSYLALDIEANRKNGSSRKTVKTPTGTFELATPRDRNGTFEPQLVMGPTIFSGTPVVAEK' A
#
# COMPACT_ATOMS: atom_id res chain seq x y z
N MET A 1 -10.06 2.47 -14.86
CA MET A 1 -10.28 1.16 -14.19
C MET A 1 -10.83 1.37 -12.78
N PRO A 2 -12.15 1.58 -12.60
CA PRO A 2 -12.73 1.90 -11.29
C PRO A 2 -12.73 0.71 -10.32
N LEU A 3 -13.10 -0.49 -10.78
CA LEU A 3 -13.27 -1.66 -9.90
C LEU A 3 -11.96 -2.16 -9.31
N ILE A 4 -10.93 -2.37 -10.14
CA ILE A 4 -9.63 -2.86 -9.65
C ILE A 4 -9.00 -1.86 -8.67
N LYS A 5 -9.08 -0.56 -8.96
CA LYS A 5 -8.58 0.49 -8.06
C LYS A 5 -9.28 0.46 -6.70
N GLN A 6 -10.60 0.31 -6.68
CA GLN A 6 -11.39 0.25 -5.45
C GLN A 6 -11.07 -1.02 -4.65
N LEU A 7 -11.06 -2.18 -5.31
CA LEU A 7 -10.74 -3.46 -4.69
C LEU A 7 -9.33 -3.43 -4.07
N THR A 8 -8.33 -3.04 -4.86
CA THR A 8 -6.93 -2.93 -4.40
C THR A 8 -6.81 -1.98 -3.20
N LYS A 9 -7.49 -0.83 -3.21
CA LYS A 9 -7.49 0.11 -2.07
C LYS A 9 -8.09 -0.53 -0.81
N VAL A 10 -9.24 -1.19 -0.94
CA VAL A 10 -9.93 -1.82 0.18
C VAL A 10 -9.08 -2.95 0.79
N THR A 11 -8.52 -3.81 -0.06
CA THR A 11 -7.68 -4.92 0.41
C THR A 11 -6.43 -4.43 1.14
N LEU A 12 -5.71 -3.44 0.59
CA LEU A 12 -4.54 -2.85 1.28
C LEU A 12 -4.90 -2.22 2.62
N THR A 13 -6.07 -1.60 2.71
CA THR A 13 -6.54 -0.99 3.98
C THR A 13 -6.85 -2.07 5.00
N ALA A 14 -7.53 -3.15 4.59
CA ALA A 14 -7.84 -4.27 5.47
C ALA A 14 -6.58 -5.00 5.97
N GLU A 15 -5.58 -5.16 5.10
CA GLU A 15 -4.28 -5.74 5.48
C GLU A 15 -3.55 -4.87 6.50
N LEU A 16 -3.43 -3.55 6.27
CA LEU A 16 -2.79 -2.65 7.23
C LEU A 16 -3.52 -2.65 8.57
N ASP A 17 -4.85 -2.65 8.55
CA ASP A 17 -5.66 -2.66 9.77
C ASP A 17 -5.45 -3.95 10.56
N SER A 18 -5.35 -5.08 9.88
CA SER A 18 -5.04 -6.37 10.50
C SER A 18 -3.60 -6.40 11.06
N TYR A 19 -2.64 -5.85 10.32
CA TYR A 19 -1.24 -5.75 10.76
C TYR A 19 -1.12 -4.90 12.03
N LEU A 20 -1.74 -3.72 12.05
CA LEU A 20 -1.70 -2.81 13.20
C LEU A 20 -2.48 -3.35 14.41
N ALA A 21 -3.51 -4.18 14.20
CA ALA A 21 -4.25 -4.80 15.29
C ALA A 21 -3.43 -5.86 16.06
N LEU A 22 -2.42 -6.44 15.40
CA LEU A 22 -1.49 -7.41 15.98
C LEU A 22 -0.24 -6.75 16.56
N ASP A 23 -0.03 -5.45 16.30
CA ASP A 23 1.16 -4.74 16.73
C ASP A 23 1.09 -4.43 18.23
N ILE A 24 2.08 -4.93 18.96
CA ILE A 24 2.31 -4.67 20.38
C ILE A 24 3.15 -3.40 20.59
N GLU A 25 3.86 -2.95 19.56
CA GLU A 25 4.50 -1.65 19.56
C GLU A 25 3.47 -0.57 19.19
N ALA A 26 3.62 0.66 19.71
CA ALA A 26 2.65 1.76 19.54
C ALA A 26 2.63 2.36 18.11
N ASN A 27 2.61 1.50 17.09
CA ASN A 27 2.49 1.86 15.70
C ASN A 27 1.04 2.23 15.36
N ARG A 28 0.88 3.07 14.33
CA ARG A 28 -0.42 3.59 13.92
C ARG A 28 -0.38 4.00 12.46
N LYS A 29 -1.56 4.17 11.86
CA LYS A 29 -1.69 4.65 10.48
C LYS A 29 -1.04 6.04 10.34
N ASN A 30 -0.27 6.24 9.27
CA ASN A 30 0.38 7.50 8.92
C ASN A 30 -0.06 7.97 7.53
N GLY A 31 -1.37 8.13 7.37
CA GLY A 31 -1.98 8.57 6.11
C GLY A 31 -1.81 7.57 4.97
N SER A 32 -1.66 8.09 3.76
CA SER A 32 -1.52 7.30 2.54
C SER A 32 -0.54 7.96 1.57
N SER A 33 0.27 7.14 0.90
CA SER A 33 1.15 7.57 -0.17
C SER A 33 0.49 7.35 -1.54
N ARG A 34 0.78 8.22 -2.50
CA ARG A 34 0.31 8.04 -3.88
C ARG A 34 1.30 7.16 -4.65
N LYS A 35 0.79 6.18 -5.38
CA LYS A 35 1.57 5.27 -6.22
C LYS A 35 0.90 5.10 -7.58
N THR A 36 1.69 5.02 -8.63
CA THR A 36 1.20 4.71 -9.98
C THR A 36 1.30 3.22 -10.22
N VAL A 37 0.15 2.57 -10.40
CA VAL A 37 0.04 1.13 -10.68
C VAL A 37 -0.02 0.94 -12.19
N LYS A 38 0.80 0.03 -12.71
CA LYS A 38 0.77 -0.40 -14.10
C LYS A 38 0.09 -1.76 -14.20
N THR A 39 -0.92 -1.86 -15.05
CA THR A 39 -1.64 -3.11 -15.36
C THR A 39 -1.56 -3.39 -16.86
N PRO A 40 -1.81 -4.63 -17.32
CA PRO A 40 -1.86 -4.93 -18.76
C PRO A 40 -2.86 -4.05 -19.52
N THR A 41 -3.93 -3.62 -18.85
CA THR A 41 -5.01 -2.80 -19.40
C THR A 41 -4.77 -1.29 -19.30
N GLY A 42 -3.64 -0.84 -18.73
CA GLY A 42 -3.31 0.58 -18.56
C GLY A 42 -2.78 0.94 -17.17
N THR A 43 -2.66 2.24 -16.90
CA THR A 43 -2.09 2.76 -15.64
C THR A 43 -3.13 3.52 -14.82
N PHE A 44 -2.99 3.51 -13.50
CA PHE A 44 -3.84 4.32 -12.62
C PHE A 44 -3.12 4.72 -11.33
N GLU A 45 -3.52 5.84 -10.75
CA GLU A 45 -3.07 6.26 -9.43
C GLU A 45 -3.85 5.56 -8.32
N LEU A 46 -3.12 5.05 -7.33
CA LEU A 46 -3.61 4.40 -6.13
C LEU A 46 -3.06 5.11 -4.88
N ALA A 47 -3.93 5.36 -3.92
CA ALA A 47 -3.52 5.79 -2.59
C ALA A 47 -3.30 4.53 -1.74
N THR A 48 -2.04 4.26 -1.38
CA THR A 48 -1.63 3.11 -0.57
C THR A 48 -1.51 3.53 0.89
N PRO A 49 -2.19 2.85 1.82
CA PRO A 49 -2.10 3.15 3.24
C PRO A 49 -0.70 2.77 3.77
N ARG A 50 -0.24 3.45 4.82
CA ARG A 50 1.08 3.23 5.42
C ARG A 50 0.99 3.27 6.95
N ASP A 51 1.81 2.48 7.63
CA ASP A 51 2.06 2.63 9.05
C ASP A 51 3.07 3.75 9.34
N ARG A 52 3.22 4.13 10.61
CA ARG A 52 4.10 5.23 11.01
C ARG A 52 5.57 4.82 11.02
N ASN A 53 5.84 3.57 11.40
CA ASN A 53 7.20 3.05 11.49
C ASN A 53 7.74 2.68 10.10
N GLY A 54 6.85 2.53 9.10
CA GLY A 54 7.22 2.14 7.74
C GLY A 54 7.59 0.66 7.64
N THR A 55 7.08 -0.18 8.55
CA THR A 55 7.38 -1.61 8.63
C THR A 55 6.31 -2.48 7.98
N PHE A 56 5.17 -1.90 7.58
CA PHE A 56 4.11 -2.64 6.90
C PHE A 56 4.48 -2.96 5.46
N GLU A 57 4.58 -4.26 5.15
CA GLU A 57 4.77 -4.79 3.81
C GLU A 57 3.54 -5.63 3.37
N PRO A 58 2.75 -5.15 2.39
CA PRO A 58 1.55 -5.85 1.92
C PRO A 58 1.87 -7.21 1.28
N GLN A 59 1.04 -8.22 1.54
CA GLN A 59 1.27 -9.60 1.09
C GLN A 59 0.32 -10.03 -0.03
N LEU A 60 -0.98 -9.69 0.06
CA LEU A 60 -1.98 -10.26 -0.85
C LEU A 60 -2.15 -9.43 -2.13
N VAL A 61 -1.81 -8.14 -2.06
CA VAL A 61 -2.07 -7.19 -3.15
C VAL A 61 -0.86 -7.00 -4.08
N MET A 62 0.35 -7.41 -3.69
CA MET A 62 1.58 -7.18 -4.46
C MET A 62 2.20 -8.48 -4.98
N GLY A 63 1.62 -9.04 -6.04
CA GLY A 63 2.37 -9.82 -7.03
C GLY A 63 3.31 -8.92 -7.87
N PRO A 64 3.92 -9.37 -8.99
CA PRO A 64 4.95 -8.66 -9.79
C PRO A 64 4.47 -7.40 -10.54
N THR A 65 3.51 -6.68 -9.97
CA THR A 65 3.00 -5.38 -10.44
C THR A 65 4.07 -4.32 -10.17
N ILE A 66 4.83 -3.99 -11.21
CA ILE A 66 5.93 -3.02 -11.17
C ILE A 66 5.37 -1.64 -10.82
N PHE A 67 5.51 -1.22 -9.57
CA PHE A 67 5.37 0.17 -9.18
C PHE A 67 6.57 0.93 -9.75
N SER A 68 6.38 1.64 -10.87
CA SER A 68 7.34 2.67 -11.30
C SER A 68 7.12 3.92 -10.45
N GLY A 69 7.47 3.82 -9.19
CA GLY A 69 7.68 4.93 -8.29
C GLY A 69 8.90 4.55 -7.50
N THR A 70 9.99 5.31 -7.67
CA THR A 70 11.25 5.14 -6.95
C THR A 70 10.93 4.74 -5.50
N PRO A 71 11.53 3.66 -4.95
CA PRO A 71 11.49 3.48 -3.51
C PRO A 71 12.15 4.74 -2.95
N VAL A 72 11.35 5.62 -2.35
CA VAL A 72 11.88 6.70 -1.54
C VAL A 72 12.43 5.96 -0.34
N VAL A 73 13.70 5.58 -0.45
CA VAL A 73 14.50 5.06 0.65
C VAL A 73 14.25 6.02 1.80
N ALA A 74 13.68 5.50 2.88
CA ALA A 74 13.67 6.22 4.14
C ALA A 74 15.15 6.36 4.53
N GLU A 75 15.74 7.49 4.16
CA GLU A 75 17.06 7.89 4.63
C GLU A 75 16.94 8.14 6.14
N LYS A 76 17.94 7.64 6.86
CA LYS A 76 18.03 7.50 8.31
C LYS A 76 17.94 8.83 9.07
#